data_AF-A0A9P6IG60-F1
#
_entry.id   AF-A0A9P6IG60-F1
#
_cell.length_a   1.000
_cell.length_b   1.000
_cell.length_c   1.000
_cell.angle_alpha   90.00
_cell.angle_beta   90.00
_cell.angle_gamma   90.00
#
_symmetry.space_group_name_H-M   'P 1'
#
loop_
_entity.id
_entity.type
_entity.pdbx_description
1 polymer ?
#
loop_
_entity_poly.entity_id
_entity_poly.type
_entity_poly.pdbx_seq_one_letter_code
_entity_poly.pdbx_strand_id
1 'polypeptide(L)'
;MAPNIVVVQNANEIDPENHDGAGVYSDFVGTKTGEHALTAGVWDIYDFEEQTPSGVSETTEVKYIIRGEAVIKNEWTGETYTLKPGSLLWIPVGAKMSLIKSNNCRAIYAEVRHMVDVNAEGDGEDHGNALQSHLESLIAKFIENNPSSRKAIERARVGIPGGNTRSVLDCEPFPLVVKSGKGATLTSVDGKTFTDFQSDFTAGLFGHSNPELEEAITNAARNGLSFGAVTELESELSESIKQRFASIDQIRYCNSGTEANIYAIAAGLVYSGRQKVLVFDHGYHGGTLSFGDRPNLLNIPHSYVVGTFNDIEKTQPLLTEEIGVIIIEPMQSAGGMRPASKEFLTFLRESASVRGAVLIFDEVVTSRLDYHGMQGKLDIQPDLTTLGKYLGGGLPFGAFGGKRDIMAQFDSKSDASVKLSHSGTFNNNVLTMSAAVVAGKLVTESAIKRINKLGDRVRDGVNAAVQASGKDVKIIGLGVGSCVGLYFPGPEGDSLREVLFFHLLEDGVWIGRRGFLALNFAHTDEDVDQFLDGFKTFLESYA
;
A
#
# COMPACT_ATOMS: atom_id res chain seq x y z
N MET A 1 24.28 18.76 29.94
CA MET A 1 25.64 18.82 29.34
C MET A 1 25.48 18.83 27.84
N ALA A 2 26.30 19.56 27.08
CA ALA A 2 26.25 19.49 25.62
C ALA A 2 26.55 18.05 25.16
N PRO A 3 25.81 17.47 24.19
CA PRO A 3 26.10 16.15 23.69
C PRO A 3 27.49 16.15 23.03
N ASN A 4 28.37 15.26 23.49
CA ASN A 4 29.73 15.16 22.96
C ASN A 4 29.76 14.19 21.78
N ILE A 5 30.35 14.65 20.67
CA ILE A 5 30.70 13.80 19.54
C ILE A 5 31.83 12.88 19.97
N VAL A 6 31.70 11.59 19.69
CA VAL A 6 32.74 10.60 20.02
C VAL A 6 33.42 10.13 18.74
N VAL A 7 34.74 10.25 18.72
CA VAL A 7 35.58 9.78 17.62
C VAL A 7 36.54 8.74 18.17
N VAL A 8 36.43 7.51 17.67
CA VAL A 8 37.37 6.43 17.98
C VAL A 8 38.28 6.22 16.77
N GLN A 9 39.57 6.47 16.98
CA GLN A 9 40.61 6.24 15.97
C GLN A 9 41.02 4.76 16.01
N ASN A 10 41.37 4.20 14.84
CA ASN A 10 41.83 2.81 14.72
C ASN A 10 40.89 1.80 15.41
N ALA A 11 39.58 1.98 15.26
CA ALA A 11 38.58 1.12 15.92
C ALA A 11 38.72 -0.37 15.55
N ASN A 12 39.44 -0.67 14.48
CA ASN A 12 39.83 -2.01 14.02
C ASN A 12 40.97 -2.67 14.83
N GLU A 13 41.59 -1.99 15.80
CA GLU A 13 42.77 -2.47 16.56
C GLU A 13 42.51 -2.65 18.07
N ILE A 14 41.25 -2.54 18.53
CA ILE A 14 40.88 -2.66 19.96
C ILE A 14 40.71 -4.13 20.36
N ASP A 15 41.25 -4.50 21.53
CA ASP A 15 41.24 -5.88 22.08
C ASP A 15 39.81 -6.37 22.40
N PRO A 16 39.36 -7.53 21.85
CA PRO A 16 38.00 -8.05 22.01
C PRO A 16 37.52 -8.27 23.46
N GLU A 17 38.40 -8.43 24.45
CA GLU A 17 38.00 -8.74 25.83
C GLU A 17 37.57 -7.51 26.66
N ASN A 18 37.75 -6.29 26.16
CA ASN A 18 37.42 -5.04 26.89
C ASN A 18 36.00 -4.51 26.65
N HIS A 19 35.06 -5.35 26.21
CA HIS A 19 33.72 -4.93 25.77
C HIS A 19 32.60 -5.36 26.73
N ASP A 20 32.62 -4.87 27.97
CA ASP A 20 31.39 -4.70 28.75
C ASP A 20 30.76 -3.34 28.38
N GLY A 21 29.96 -3.34 27.30
CA GLY A 21 29.19 -2.20 26.81
C GLY A 21 28.62 -2.49 25.42
N ALA A 22 27.31 -2.27 25.24
CA ALA A 22 26.54 -2.72 24.08
C ALA A 22 27.14 -2.29 22.71
N GLY A 23 27.38 -3.27 21.83
CA GLY A 23 27.68 -3.06 20.41
C GLY A 23 28.92 -3.82 19.93
N VAL A 24 28.73 -5.07 19.51
CA VAL A 24 29.76 -5.92 18.90
C VAL A 24 29.96 -5.50 17.44
N TYR A 25 31.17 -5.06 17.08
CA TYR A 25 31.58 -4.81 15.71
C TYR A 25 32.18 -6.08 15.11
N SER A 26 31.66 -6.53 13.96
CA SER A 26 32.32 -7.53 13.12
C SER A 26 32.41 -7.01 11.69
N ASP A 27 33.55 -7.30 11.06
CA ASP A 27 33.83 -7.04 9.67
C ASP A 27 32.71 -7.58 8.76
N PHE A 28 32.05 -6.68 8.03
CA PHE A 28 31.12 -7.01 6.96
C PHE A 28 31.88 -7.67 5.79
N VAL A 29 31.94 -9.02 5.76
CA VAL A 29 31.42 -9.93 4.71
C VAL A 29 31.39 -11.35 5.29
N GLY A 30 30.21 -11.94 5.50
CA GLY A 30 30.06 -13.38 5.74
C GLY A 30 29.10 -13.76 6.87
N THR A 31 27.93 -14.25 6.48
CA THR A 31 26.79 -14.69 7.31
C THR A 31 27.10 -15.69 8.44
N LYS A 32 26.30 -15.62 9.52
CA LYS A 32 25.66 -16.80 10.14
C LYS A 32 24.15 -16.59 10.25
N THR A 33 23.39 -17.64 9.97
CA THR A 33 21.93 -17.71 10.04
C THR A 33 21.41 -17.28 11.41
N GLY A 34 20.63 -16.20 11.47
CA GLY A 34 19.79 -15.91 12.64
C GLY A 34 19.63 -14.45 13.04
N GLU A 35 20.52 -13.53 12.68
CA GLU A 35 20.45 -12.15 13.17
C GLU A 35 20.74 -11.10 12.09
N HIS A 36 19.97 -10.02 12.17
CA HIS A 36 19.80 -8.97 11.15
C HIS A 36 21.06 -8.10 11.00
N ALA A 37 21.58 -8.00 9.77
CA ALA A 37 22.46 -6.91 9.36
C ALA A 37 21.98 -6.36 8.01
N LEU A 38 21.41 -5.15 8.04
CA LEU A 38 21.03 -4.36 6.86
C LEU A 38 22.13 -3.31 6.63
N THR A 39 22.86 -3.39 5.53
CA THR A 39 23.73 -2.29 5.08
C THR A 39 22.88 -1.25 4.36
N ALA A 40 22.67 -0.09 4.98
CA ALA A 40 21.95 1.02 4.36
C ALA A 40 22.92 2.00 3.68
N GLY A 41 23.43 1.60 2.51
CA GLY A 41 24.08 2.50 1.55
C GLY A 41 25.52 2.94 1.83
N VAL A 42 26.23 3.27 0.75
CA VAL A 42 27.53 3.95 0.76
C VAL A 42 27.29 5.36 0.26
N TRP A 43 27.68 6.36 1.04
CA TRP A 43 27.57 7.76 0.65
C TRP A 43 28.95 8.30 0.28
N ASP A 44 29.07 8.81 -0.95
CA ASP A 44 30.22 9.61 -1.35
C ASP A 44 30.05 11.01 -0.74
N ILE A 45 31.03 11.44 0.07
CA ILE A 45 31.11 12.82 0.51
C ILE A 45 31.98 13.53 -0.53
N TYR A 46 31.40 14.49 -1.25
CA TYR A 46 32.15 15.29 -2.21
C TYR A 46 33.36 15.96 -1.54
N ASP A 47 34.48 16.05 -2.26
CA ASP A 47 35.65 16.77 -1.78
C ASP A 47 35.39 18.28 -1.83
N PHE A 48 35.68 18.97 -0.73
CA PHE A 48 35.59 20.42 -0.65
C PHE A 48 36.62 20.99 0.32
N GLU A 49 37.05 22.23 0.09
CA GLU A 49 38.08 22.88 0.91
C GLU A 49 37.58 24.02 1.83
N GLU A 50 36.31 24.43 1.81
CA GLU A 50 35.77 25.41 2.78
C GLU A 50 34.28 25.16 3.10
N GLN A 51 33.87 25.53 4.32
CA GLN A 51 32.64 25.12 5.05
C GLN A 51 31.33 25.01 4.24
N THR A 52 30.59 23.92 4.45
CA THR A 52 29.18 23.71 4.03
C THR A 52 28.25 23.62 5.25
N PRO A 53 26.91 23.76 5.12
CA PRO A 53 26.01 24.06 6.23
C PRO A 53 26.00 22.99 7.34
N SER A 54 25.96 23.45 8.59
CA SER A 54 25.85 22.61 9.78
C SER A 54 24.47 21.94 9.88
N GLY A 55 24.44 20.64 10.18
CA GLY A 55 23.21 19.91 10.53
C GLY A 55 23.14 19.62 12.03
N VAL A 56 21.93 19.53 12.56
CA VAL A 56 21.65 19.01 13.91
C VAL A 56 21.04 17.63 13.76
N SER A 57 21.49 16.65 14.56
CA SER A 57 20.82 15.34 14.61
C SER A 57 19.57 15.46 15.46
N GLU A 58 18.40 15.61 14.83
CA GLU A 58 17.16 15.99 15.54
C GLU A 58 16.39 14.80 16.12
N THR A 59 16.45 13.60 15.52
CA THR A 59 15.54 12.49 15.89
C THR A 59 16.19 11.11 16.05
N THR A 60 17.47 10.94 15.69
CA THR A 60 18.16 9.64 15.73
C THR A 60 19.65 9.80 16.04
N GLU A 61 20.22 8.82 16.74
CA GLU A 61 21.67 8.66 16.88
C GLU A 61 22.26 8.12 15.57
N VAL A 62 23.44 8.60 15.15
CA VAL A 62 24.05 8.15 13.90
C VAL A 62 25.50 7.69 14.10
N LYS A 63 25.82 6.51 13.54
CA LYS A 63 27.18 5.95 13.51
C LYS A 63 27.67 5.79 12.08
N TYR A 64 28.86 6.30 11.82
CA TYR A 64 29.52 6.21 10.52
C TYR A 64 30.87 5.52 10.65
N ILE A 65 31.17 4.63 9.71
CA ILE A 65 32.54 4.17 9.46
C ILE A 65 33.11 5.00 8.30
N ILE A 66 34.22 5.67 8.58
CA ILE A 66 34.86 6.60 7.63
C ILE A 66 35.85 5.85 6.74
N ARG A 67 35.73 6.02 5.43
CA ARG A 67 36.69 5.56 4.42
C ARG A 67 37.25 6.76 3.68
N GLY A 68 38.43 7.24 4.12
CA GLY A 68 39.06 8.46 3.62
C GLY A 68 39.42 9.37 4.79
N GLU A 69 39.75 10.63 4.51
CA GLU A 69 40.08 11.61 5.54
C GLU A 69 39.04 12.72 5.61
N ALA A 70 38.70 13.14 6.83
CA ALA A 70 37.79 14.24 7.06
C ALA A 70 38.18 15.01 8.33
N VAL A 71 37.86 16.30 8.38
CA VAL A 71 37.97 17.12 9.59
C VAL A 71 36.58 17.64 9.91
N ILE A 72 36.11 17.36 11.11
CA ILE A 72 34.78 17.75 11.59
C ILE A 72 34.91 18.64 12.81
N LYS A 73 33.89 19.47 13.06
CA LYS A 73 33.80 20.32 14.24
C LYS A 73 32.50 20.06 14.98
N ASN A 74 32.59 19.92 16.30
CA ASN A 74 31.43 20.03 17.17
C ASN A 74 31.10 21.52 17.32
N GLU A 75 29.94 21.96 16.82
CA GLU A 75 29.55 23.37 16.87
C GLU A 75 29.11 23.82 18.27
N TRP A 76 28.83 22.89 19.19
CA TRP A 76 28.50 23.23 20.57
C TRP A 76 29.74 23.44 21.43
N THR A 77 30.78 22.63 21.26
CA THR A 77 32.01 22.72 22.07
C THR A 77 33.14 23.49 21.38
N GLY A 78 33.06 23.67 20.06
CA GLY A 78 34.13 24.25 19.25
C GLY A 78 35.29 23.28 18.95
N GLU A 79 35.27 22.07 19.51
CA GLU A 79 36.31 21.07 19.30
C GLU A 79 36.32 20.54 17.87
N THR A 80 37.51 20.31 17.34
CA THR A 80 37.74 19.81 15.99
C THR A 80 38.37 18.43 16.05
N TYR A 81 37.86 17.48 15.25
CA TYR A 81 38.36 16.11 15.18
C TYR A 81 38.79 15.78 13.76
N THR A 82 39.97 15.19 13.62
CA THR A 82 40.47 14.65 12.35
C THR A 82 40.14 13.16 12.27
N LEU A 83 39.30 12.78 11.31
CA LEU A 83 38.88 11.42 11.00
C LEU A 83 39.83 10.82 9.96
N LYS A 84 40.37 9.64 10.26
CA LYS A 84 41.18 8.82 9.34
C LYS A 84 40.38 7.62 8.81
N PRO A 85 40.83 6.94 7.75
CA PRO A 85 40.19 5.70 7.30
C PRO A 85 40.11 4.69 8.45
N GLY A 86 38.93 4.09 8.65
CA GLY A 86 38.65 3.17 9.76
C GLY A 86 38.21 3.85 11.05
N SER A 87 38.10 5.19 11.10
CA SER A 87 37.51 5.88 12.25
C SER A 87 36.03 5.55 12.39
N LEU A 88 35.60 5.32 13.62
CA LEU A 88 34.19 5.33 13.98
C LEU A 88 33.81 6.74 14.43
N LEU A 89 32.85 7.33 13.74
CA LEU A 89 32.23 8.58 14.12
C LEU A 89 30.85 8.31 14.72
N TRP A 90 30.65 8.72 15.96
CA TRP A 90 29.36 8.66 16.64
C TRP A 90 28.82 10.07 16.91
N ILE A 91 27.64 10.35 16.36
CA ILE A 91 26.90 11.60 16.52
C ILE A 91 25.62 11.32 17.33
N PRO A 92 25.57 11.69 18.63
CA PRO A 92 24.37 11.51 19.43
C PRO A 92 23.27 12.51 19.05
N VAL A 93 22.02 12.20 19.45
CA VAL A 93 20.87 13.11 19.30
C VAL A 93 21.18 14.45 19.95
N GLY A 94 20.82 15.54 19.26
CA GLY A 94 21.06 16.92 19.70
C GLY A 94 22.48 17.43 19.42
N ALA A 95 23.43 16.60 18.97
CA ALA A 95 24.74 17.09 18.55
C ALA A 95 24.64 17.91 17.25
N LYS A 96 25.41 19.00 17.17
CA LYS A 96 25.53 19.84 15.98
C LYS A 96 26.95 19.75 15.45
N MET A 97 27.08 19.36 14.21
CA MET A 97 28.37 19.16 13.54
C MET A 97 28.46 20.00 12.27
N SER A 98 29.67 20.47 11.97
CA SER A 98 30.07 20.85 10.62
C SER A 98 31.23 19.99 10.11
N LEU A 99 31.24 19.71 8.81
CA LEU A 99 32.37 19.11 8.13
C LEU A 99 33.24 20.26 7.60
N ILE A 100 34.46 20.37 8.10
CA ILE A 100 35.42 21.43 7.78
C ILE A 100 36.16 21.11 6.47
N LYS A 101 36.60 19.85 6.32
CA LYS A 101 37.37 19.39 5.15
C LYS A 101 37.11 17.90 4.91
N SER A 102 37.04 17.48 3.65
CA SER A 102 37.03 16.08 3.23
C SER A 102 38.07 15.85 2.14
N ASN A 103 38.68 14.67 2.14
CA ASN A 103 39.55 14.21 1.06
C ASN A 103 39.27 12.72 0.79
N ASN A 104 38.65 12.44 -0.35
CA ASN A 104 38.22 11.13 -0.81
C ASN A 104 37.37 10.38 0.24
N CYS A 105 36.54 11.12 0.99
CA CYS A 105 35.81 10.60 2.13
C CYS A 105 34.52 9.90 1.70
N ARG A 106 34.36 8.64 2.06
CA ARG A 106 33.14 7.84 1.93
C ARG A 106 32.69 7.40 3.30
N ALA A 107 31.42 7.53 3.60
CA ALA A 107 30.86 7.04 4.87
C ALA A 107 29.97 5.84 4.61
N ILE A 108 30.14 4.79 5.42
CA ILE A 108 29.19 3.70 5.51
C ILE A 108 28.27 4.01 6.69
N TYR A 109 26.98 4.13 6.42
CA TYR A 109 25.96 4.33 7.43
C TYR A 109 25.58 2.98 8.05
N ALA A 110 25.65 2.91 9.37
CA ALA A 110 25.13 1.79 10.15
C ALA A 110 24.00 2.34 11.04
N GLU A 111 22.76 2.03 10.69
CA GLU A 111 21.62 2.38 11.53
C GLU A 111 21.62 1.53 12.82
N VAL A 112 21.32 2.16 13.94
CA VAL A 112 20.75 1.47 15.10
C VAL A 112 19.51 2.26 15.55
N ARG A 113 18.45 1.49 15.84
CA ARG A 113 17.08 1.86 16.22
C ARG A 113 16.90 3.19 16.94
N HIS A 114 15.74 3.82 16.69
CA HIS A 114 15.10 4.79 17.57
C HIS A 114 15.20 4.34 19.05
N MET A 115 16.01 5.02 19.84
CA MET A 115 15.82 5.11 21.28
C MET A 115 14.89 6.31 21.49
N VAL A 116 13.62 6.03 21.76
CA VAL A 116 12.71 7.04 22.30
C VAL A 116 13.28 7.43 23.67
N ASP A 117 13.47 8.73 23.88
CA ASP A 117 13.85 9.31 25.16
C ASP A 117 12.80 8.93 26.22
N VAL A 118 13.09 7.93 27.04
CA VAL A 118 12.54 7.77 28.38
C VAL A 118 13.27 8.78 29.25
N ASN A 119 12.72 9.99 29.34
CA ASN A 119 12.84 10.94 30.46
C ASN A 119 12.38 12.32 29.98
N ALA A 120 11.08 12.45 29.75
CA ALA A 120 10.39 13.73 29.88
C ALA A 120 9.29 13.51 30.91
N GLU A 121 9.61 13.80 32.17
CA GLU A 121 8.66 13.75 33.29
C GLU A 121 7.39 14.53 32.92
N GLY A 122 6.33 13.78 32.67
CA GLY A 122 5.03 14.28 32.26
C GLY A 122 4.02 13.13 32.17
N ASP A 123 3.63 12.60 33.33
CA ASP A 123 2.39 11.84 33.64
C ASP A 123 1.77 10.90 32.57
N GLY A 124 2.55 10.31 31.66
CA GLY A 124 2.07 9.43 30.58
C GLY A 124 2.89 8.17 30.28
N GLU A 125 3.95 7.87 31.05
CA GLU A 125 4.95 6.83 30.73
C GLU A 125 4.48 5.36 30.88
N ASP A 126 3.34 5.08 31.52
CA ASP A 126 2.96 3.70 31.87
C ASP A 126 2.26 2.94 30.70
N HIS A 127 1.58 3.65 29.80
CA HIS A 127 0.81 3.03 28.71
C HIS A 127 1.67 2.59 27.52
N GLY A 128 2.67 3.38 27.12
CA GLY A 128 3.54 3.07 25.97
C GLY A 128 4.40 1.81 26.17
N ASN A 129 4.92 1.61 27.39
CA ASN A 129 5.69 0.41 27.73
C ASN A 129 4.82 -0.86 27.80
N ALA A 130 3.57 -0.73 28.25
CA ALA A 130 2.63 -1.86 28.32
C ALA A 130 2.19 -2.33 26.92
N LEU A 131 1.85 -1.41 26.02
CA LEU A 131 1.44 -1.73 24.64
C LEU A 131 2.59 -2.39 23.86
N GLN A 132 3.81 -1.89 24.02
CA GLN A 132 5.00 -2.46 23.39
C GLN A 132 5.32 -3.86 23.92
N SER A 133 5.32 -4.06 25.24
CA SER A 133 5.56 -5.38 25.85
C SER A 133 4.52 -6.40 25.41
N HIS A 134 3.27 -5.96 25.25
CA HIS A 134 2.20 -6.82 24.77
C HIS A 134 2.36 -7.18 23.30
N LEU A 135 2.70 -6.22 22.43
CA LEU A 135 3.01 -6.47 21.03
C LEU A 135 4.13 -7.51 20.90
N GLU A 136 5.18 -7.41 21.70
CA GLU A 136 6.28 -8.37 21.73
C GLU A 136 5.80 -9.78 22.12
N SER A 137 4.89 -9.89 23.08
CA SER A 137 4.28 -11.17 23.46
C SER A 137 3.45 -11.78 22.31
N LEU A 138 2.63 -10.98 21.63
CA LEU A 138 1.85 -11.43 20.47
C LEU A 138 2.75 -11.87 19.31
N ILE A 139 3.81 -11.12 19.04
CA ILE A 139 4.80 -11.47 18.01
C ILE A 139 5.52 -12.78 18.39
N ALA A 140 5.91 -12.96 19.64
CA ALA A 140 6.56 -14.20 20.10
C ALA A 140 5.65 -15.41 19.89
N LYS A 141 4.37 -15.31 20.29
CA LYS A 141 3.36 -16.35 20.03
C LYS A 141 3.17 -16.59 18.53
N PHE A 142 3.13 -15.53 17.72
CA PHE A 142 3.02 -15.65 16.26
C PHE A 142 4.20 -16.44 15.69
N ILE A 143 5.43 -16.17 16.14
CA ILE A 143 6.62 -16.90 15.68
C ILE A 143 6.55 -18.37 16.09
N GLU A 144 6.21 -18.65 17.35
CA GLU A 144 6.10 -20.01 17.90
C GLU A 144 5.06 -20.84 17.16
N ASN A 145 3.90 -20.25 16.86
CA ASN A 145 2.79 -20.95 16.23
C ASN A 145 2.91 -21.14 14.72
N ASN A 146 3.86 -20.47 14.05
CA ASN A 146 3.99 -20.49 12.59
C ASN A 146 5.38 -20.89 12.06
N PRO A 147 5.99 -21.99 12.56
CA PRO A 147 7.36 -22.38 12.18
C PRO A 147 7.49 -22.81 10.71
N SER A 148 6.44 -23.36 10.10
CA SER A 148 6.44 -23.79 8.71
C SER A 148 6.34 -22.61 7.76
N SER A 149 5.52 -21.61 8.09
CA SER A 149 5.48 -20.33 7.37
C SER A 149 6.85 -19.65 7.39
N ARG A 150 7.49 -19.55 8.57
CA ARG A 150 8.84 -19.00 8.70
C ARG A 150 9.84 -19.69 7.78
N LYS A 151 9.92 -21.04 7.87
CA LYS A 151 10.83 -21.84 7.06
C LYS A 151 10.57 -21.70 5.56
N ALA A 152 9.31 -21.59 5.15
CA ALA A 152 8.94 -21.38 3.75
C ALA A 152 9.40 -20.01 3.23
N ILE A 153 9.27 -18.95 4.03
CA ILE A 153 9.76 -17.61 3.69
C ILE A 153 11.28 -17.56 3.67
N GLU A 154 11.97 -18.16 4.63
CA GLU A 154 13.43 -18.27 4.64
C GLU A 154 13.94 -18.99 3.37
N ARG A 155 13.26 -20.06 2.94
CA ARG A 155 13.56 -20.73 1.67
C ARG A 155 13.31 -19.81 0.48
N ALA A 156 12.20 -19.07 0.46
CA ALA A 156 11.85 -18.18 -0.65
C ALA A 156 12.86 -17.04 -0.80
N ARG A 157 13.38 -16.50 0.32
CA ARG A 157 14.39 -15.42 0.37
C ARG A 157 15.69 -15.76 -0.37
N VAL A 158 15.98 -17.04 -0.60
CA VAL A 158 17.16 -17.47 -1.39
C VAL A 158 17.06 -17.04 -2.86
N GLY A 159 15.85 -17.05 -3.44
CA GLY A 159 15.64 -16.77 -4.86
C GLY A 159 14.77 -15.55 -5.16
N ILE A 160 14.05 -15.04 -4.17
CA ILE A 160 13.10 -13.95 -4.30
C ILE A 160 13.46 -12.89 -3.26
N PRO A 161 13.72 -11.61 -3.63
CA PRO A 161 14.00 -10.54 -2.67
C PRO A 161 12.90 -10.46 -1.60
N GLY A 162 13.28 -10.48 -0.32
CA GLY A 162 12.32 -10.51 0.81
C GLY A 162 11.48 -11.79 0.92
N GLY A 163 11.65 -12.76 0.02
CA GLY A 163 10.83 -13.98 -0.05
C GLY A 163 9.44 -13.74 -0.67
N ASN A 164 9.23 -12.61 -1.35
CA ASN A 164 7.93 -12.20 -1.85
C ASN A 164 8.00 -11.39 -3.16
N THR A 165 6.93 -11.40 -3.97
CA THR A 165 6.86 -10.72 -5.28
C THR A 165 5.81 -9.60 -5.35
N ARG A 166 5.19 -9.24 -4.21
CA ARG A 166 4.16 -8.21 -4.08
C ARG A 166 4.26 -7.55 -2.70
N SER A 167 4.95 -6.41 -2.63
CA SER A 167 5.40 -5.76 -1.39
C SER A 167 4.36 -5.61 -0.27
N VAL A 168 3.08 -5.43 -0.58
CA VAL A 168 2.01 -5.32 0.44
C VAL A 168 1.77 -6.62 1.24
N LEU A 169 2.27 -7.76 0.74
CA LEU A 169 2.21 -9.05 1.42
C LEU A 169 3.41 -9.30 2.33
N ASP A 170 4.48 -8.52 2.17
CA ASP A 170 5.65 -8.65 3.04
C ASP A 170 5.36 -8.01 4.39
N CYS A 171 5.88 -8.64 5.44
CA CYS A 171 5.61 -8.22 6.80
C CYS A 171 6.63 -8.82 7.78
N GLU A 172 7.10 -8.03 8.74
CA GLU A 172 7.85 -8.54 9.89
C GLU A 172 6.89 -9.18 10.93
N PRO A 173 7.30 -10.27 11.62
CA PRO A 173 8.61 -10.96 11.49
C PRO A 173 8.73 -11.84 10.25
N PHE A 174 7.60 -12.33 9.72
CA PHE A 174 7.48 -12.98 8.41
C PHE A 174 5.99 -13.13 8.06
N PRO A 175 5.62 -13.21 6.76
CA PRO A 175 4.23 -13.47 6.37
C PRO A 175 3.81 -14.92 6.58
N LEU A 176 2.53 -15.10 6.92
CA LEU A 176 1.87 -16.40 6.90
C LEU A 176 1.85 -16.95 5.47
N VAL A 177 2.19 -18.23 5.33
CA VAL A 177 2.12 -18.92 4.03
C VAL A 177 0.81 -19.69 3.97
N VAL A 178 -0.03 -19.35 2.99
CA VAL A 178 -1.34 -19.99 2.78
C VAL A 178 -1.18 -21.30 2.04
N LYS A 179 -1.85 -22.36 2.52
CA LYS A 179 -1.90 -23.68 1.90
C LYS A 179 -3.15 -23.86 1.04
N SER A 180 -4.30 -23.39 1.51
CA SER A 180 -5.60 -23.55 0.84
C SER A 180 -6.59 -22.49 1.31
N GLY A 181 -7.67 -22.30 0.56
CA GLY A 181 -8.81 -21.50 1.00
C GLY A 181 -10.13 -22.15 0.59
N LYS A 182 -11.19 -21.88 1.35
CA LYS A 182 -12.56 -22.33 1.05
C LYS A 182 -13.59 -21.32 1.57
N GLY A 183 -14.60 -20.98 0.77
CA GLY A 183 -15.57 -19.94 1.13
C GLY A 183 -14.86 -18.64 1.51
N ALA A 184 -15.08 -18.15 2.74
CA ALA A 184 -14.43 -16.97 3.30
C ALA A 184 -13.21 -17.29 4.19
N THR A 185 -12.67 -18.51 4.16
CA THR A 185 -11.57 -18.92 5.05
C THR A 185 -10.29 -19.29 4.30
N LEU A 186 -9.15 -19.04 4.94
CA LEU A 186 -7.81 -19.42 4.51
C LEU A 186 -7.16 -20.33 5.56
N THR A 187 -6.49 -21.38 5.12
CA THR A 187 -5.71 -22.28 5.98
C THR A 187 -4.22 -22.10 5.70
N SER A 188 -3.42 -21.81 6.72
CA SER A 188 -1.97 -21.68 6.60
C SER A 188 -1.28 -23.04 6.42
N VAL A 189 -0.01 -23.03 6.03
CA VAL A 189 0.84 -24.23 5.99
C VAL A 189 1.08 -24.84 7.37
N ASP A 190 0.90 -24.06 8.43
CA ASP A 190 0.93 -24.49 9.83
C ASP A 190 -0.39 -25.11 10.30
N GLY A 191 -1.43 -25.11 9.45
CA GLY A 191 -2.71 -25.79 9.69
C GLY A 191 -3.77 -24.93 10.38
N LYS A 192 -3.44 -23.71 10.80
CA LYS A 192 -4.42 -22.78 11.37
C LYS A 192 -5.34 -22.24 10.26
N THR A 193 -6.64 -22.20 10.54
CA THR A 193 -7.64 -21.63 9.63
C THR A 193 -8.09 -20.28 10.16
N PHE A 194 -8.25 -19.32 9.25
CA PHE A 194 -8.63 -17.96 9.53
C PHE A 194 -9.83 -17.55 8.68
N THR A 195 -10.73 -16.74 9.24
CA THR A 195 -11.75 -16.01 8.49
C THR A 195 -11.07 -14.83 7.79
N ASP A 196 -11.10 -14.80 6.45
CA ASP A 196 -10.36 -13.86 5.60
C ASP A 196 -11.16 -12.61 5.26
N PHE A 197 -10.90 -11.56 6.02
CA PHE A 197 -11.38 -10.20 5.76
C PHE A 197 -10.43 -9.39 4.86
N GLN A 198 -9.28 -9.92 4.44
CA GLN A 198 -8.41 -9.25 3.47
C GLN A 198 -8.88 -9.47 2.02
N SER A 199 -9.35 -10.68 1.69
CA SER A 199 -9.96 -11.07 0.40
C SER A 199 -9.15 -10.59 -0.81
N ASP A 200 -7.85 -10.86 -0.79
CA ASP A 200 -6.85 -10.41 -1.77
C ASP A 200 -7.00 -8.93 -2.19
N PHE A 201 -7.14 -8.06 -1.18
CA PHE A 201 -7.27 -6.62 -1.37
C PHE A 201 -8.40 -6.28 -2.34
N THR A 202 -9.59 -6.83 -2.08
CA THR A 202 -10.84 -6.74 -2.85
C THR A 202 -10.99 -7.64 -4.09
N ALA A 203 -9.92 -8.29 -4.57
CA ALA A 203 -10.01 -9.15 -5.75
C ALA A 203 -10.80 -10.44 -5.47
N GLY A 204 -10.72 -10.97 -4.25
CA GLY A 204 -11.39 -12.20 -3.82
C GLY A 204 -12.87 -12.03 -3.51
N LEU A 205 -13.63 -11.20 -4.26
CA LEU A 205 -15.06 -10.94 -3.97
C LEU A 205 -15.92 -12.21 -3.92
N PHE A 206 -15.54 -13.28 -4.62
CA PHE A 206 -16.31 -14.52 -4.69
C PHE A 206 -15.91 -15.56 -3.63
N GLY A 207 -15.01 -15.19 -2.71
CA GLY A 207 -14.36 -16.14 -1.82
C GLY A 207 -13.35 -17.02 -2.56
N HIS A 208 -12.89 -18.08 -1.90
CA HIS A 208 -11.73 -18.86 -2.37
C HIS A 208 -12.06 -20.10 -3.21
N SER A 209 -13.34 -20.42 -3.40
CA SER A 209 -13.77 -21.71 -4.00
C SER A 209 -15.20 -21.65 -4.56
N ASN A 210 -15.53 -20.57 -5.29
CA ASN A 210 -16.85 -20.47 -5.91
C ASN A 210 -16.97 -21.52 -7.04
N PRO A 211 -17.97 -22.43 -6.97
CA PRO A 211 -18.07 -23.56 -7.90
C PRO A 211 -18.36 -23.15 -9.35
N GLU A 212 -19.11 -22.06 -9.56
CA GLU A 212 -19.42 -21.57 -10.91
C GLU A 212 -18.18 -21.01 -11.61
N LEU A 213 -17.31 -20.32 -10.87
CA LEU A 213 -16.02 -19.84 -11.38
C LEU A 213 -15.06 -21.01 -11.63
N GLU A 214 -14.98 -21.98 -10.73
CA GLU A 214 -14.16 -23.18 -10.92
C GLU A 214 -14.56 -23.94 -12.19
N GLU A 215 -15.86 -24.14 -12.41
CA GLU A 215 -16.38 -24.79 -13.59
C GLU A 215 -16.04 -24.01 -14.87
N ALA A 216 -16.23 -22.69 -14.87
CA ALA A 216 -15.91 -21.83 -16.01
C ALA A 216 -14.43 -21.92 -16.40
N ILE A 217 -13.53 -21.84 -15.41
CA ILE A 217 -12.08 -21.91 -15.61
C ILE A 217 -11.68 -23.30 -16.12
N THR A 218 -12.23 -24.36 -15.52
CA THR A 218 -11.94 -25.75 -15.91
C THR A 218 -12.39 -26.04 -17.34
N ASN A 219 -13.59 -25.58 -17.71
CA ASN A 219 -14.12 -25.77 -19.06
C ASN A 219 -13.33 -24.95 -20.09
N ALA A 220 -12.95 -23.71 -19.76
CA ALA A 220 -12.08 -22.90 -20.61
C ALA A 220 -10.73 -23.59 -20.86
N ALA A 221 -10.09 -24.12 -19.82
CA ALA A 221 -8.83 -24.85 -19.95
C ALA A 221 -8.95 -26.11 -20.83
N ARG A 222 -10.06 -26.84 -20.74
CA ARG A 222 -10.33 -28.03 -21.58
C ARG A 222 -10.47 -27.70 -23.07
N ASN A 223 -10.95 -26.50 -23.40
CA ASN A 223 -11.16 -26.05 -24.77
C ASN A 223 -9.90 -25.44 -25.42
N GLY A 224 -8.79 -25.42 -24.69
CA GLY A 224 -7.49 -24.91 -25.16
C GLY A 224 -7.18 -23.51 -24.66
N LEU A 225 -5.90 -23.15 -24.69
CA LEU A 225 -5.37 -21.90 -24.16
C LEU A 225 -4.62 -21.12 -25.26
N SER A 226 -4.45 -19.81 -25.05
CA SER A 226 -3.57 -18.94 -25.84
C SER A 226 -3.79 -19.01 -27.36
N PHE A 227 -5.02 -18.72 -27.80
CA PHE A 227 -5.41 -18.86 -29.21
C PHE A 227 -4.73 -17.88 -30.18
N GLY A 228 -4.26 -16.71 -29.70
CA GLY A 228 -3.78 -15.65 -30.59
C GLY A 228 -4.85 -15.11 -31.54
N ALA A 229 -6.13 -15.27 -31.16
CA ALA A 229 -7.31 -14.89 -31.94
C ALA A 229 -8.41 -14.35 -31.00
N VAL A 230 -9.45 -13.75 -31.58
CA VAL A 230 -10.60 -13.21 -30.85
C VAL A 230 -11.61 -14.29 -30.50
N THR A 231 -12.41 -14.05 -29.46
CA THR A 231 -13.52 -14.93 -29.02
C THR A 231 -14.79 -14.13 -28.75
N GLU A 232 -15.95 -14.79 -28.74
CA GLU A 232 -17.24 -14.14 -28.41
C GLU A 232 -17.31 -13.66 -26.95
N LEU A 233 -16.51 -14.26 -26.05
CA LEU A 233 -16.46 -13.89 -24.63
C LEU A 233 -16.09 -12.43 -24.40
N GLU A 234 -15.25 -11.86 -25.28
CA GLU A 234 -14.87 -10.44 -25.22
C GLU A 234 -16.10 -9.54 -25.41
N SER A 235 -17.01 -9.93 -26.31
CA SER A 235 -18.23 -9.17 -26.58
C SER A 235 -19.26 -9.38 -25.47
N GLU A 236 -19.46 -10.63 -25.02
CA GLU A 236 -20.38 -10.94 -23.92
C GLU A 236 -19.98 -10.19 -22.63
N LEU A 237 -18.69 -10.17 -22.30
CA LEU A 237 -18.20 -9.43 -21.13
C LEU A 237 -18.39 -7.91 -21.29
N SER A 238 -18.15 -7.37 -22.48
CA SER A 238 -18.32 -5.95 -22.78
C SER A 238 -19.78 -5.54 -22.57
N GLU A 239 -20.73 -6.33 -23.08
CA GLU A 239 -22.16 -6.08 -22.91
C GLU A 239 -22.57 -6.06 -21.43
N SER A 240 -22.11 -7.04 -20.66
CA SER A 240 -22.38 -7.12 -19.21
C SER A 240 -21.82 -5.90 -18.45
N ILE A 241 -20.58 -5.49 -18.74
CA ILE A 241 -19.97 -4.32 -18.10
C ILE A 241 -20.72 -3.04 -18.48
N LYS A 242 -21.08 -2.86 -19.74
CA LYS A 242 -21.79 -1.65 -20.21
C LYS A 242 -23.20 -1.53 -19.64
N GLN A 243 -23.91 -2.65 -19.46
CA GLN A 243 -25.20 -2.64 -18.76
C GLN A 243 -25.07 -2.16 -17.31
N ARG A 244 -23.91 -2.40 -16.70
CA ARG A 244 -23.63 -2.07 -15.32
C ARG A 244 -23.13 -0.64 -15.12
N PHE A 245 -22.25 -0.14 -15.99
CA PHE A 245 -21.64 1.19 -15.85
C PHE A 245 -22.05 2.12 -16.99
N ALA A 246 -22.92 3.09 -16.68
CA ALA A 246 -23.50 3.99 -17.69
C ALA A 246 -22.48 4.90 -18.39
N SER A 247 -21.33 5.21 -17.78
CA SER A 247 -20.27 6.01 -18.43
C SER A 247 -19.49 5.25 -19.50
N ILE A 248 -19.62 3.91 -19.58
CA ILE A 248 -18.82 3.08 -20.47
C ILE A 248 -19.59 2.79 -21.76
N ASP A 249 -19.26 3.51 -22.85
CA ASP A 249 -19.77 3.20 -24.19
C ASP A 249 -18.98 2.10 -24.89
N GLN A 250 -17.66 2.12 -24.67
CA GLN A 250 -16.67 1.19 -25.24
C GLN A 250 -15.61 0.87 -24.18
N ILE A 251 -15.01 -0.32 -24.29
CA ILE A 251 -14.05 -0.84 -23.32
C ILE A 251 -12.93 -1.63 -24.00
N ARG A 252 -11.75 -1.67 -23.38
CA ARG A 252 -10.66 -2.59 -23.69
C ARG A 252 -10.15 -3.27 -22.43
N TYR A 253 -9.68 -4.51 -22.57
CA TYR A 253 -9.18 -5.32 -21.46
C TYR A 253 -7.66 -5.28 -21.34
N CYS A 254 -7.18 -5.41 -20.11
CA CYS A 254 -5.78 -5.40 -19.69
C CYS A 254 -5.55 -6.53 -18.69
N ASN A 255 -4.31 -6.68 -18.23
CA ASN A 255 -3.88 -7.75 -17.33
C ASN A 255 -3.85 -7.29 -15.86
N SER A 256 -3.99 -5.99 -15.62
CA SER A 256 -4.03 -5.41 -14.28
C SER A 256 -4.72 -4.05 -14.26
N GLY A 257 -5.17 -3.62 -13.06
CA GLY A 257 -5.62 -2.24 -12.83
C GLY A 257 -4.53 -1.20 -13.10
N THR A 258 -3.26 -1.53 -12.84
CA THR A 258 -2.11 -0.67 -13.19
C THR A 258 -2.10 -0.38 -14.69
N GLU A 259 -2.18 -1.40 -15.54
CA GLU A 259 -2.23 -1.21 -17.00
C GLU A 259 -3.45 -0.39 -17.42
N ALA A 260 -4.62 -0.67 -16.83
CA ALA A 260 -5.84 0.08 -17.12
C ALA A 260 -5.66 1.58 -16.85
N ASN A 261 -5.09 1.95 -15.71
CA ASN A 261 -4.82 3.36 -15.37
C ASN A 261 -3.76 4.00 -16.28
N ILE A 262 -2.71 3.26 -16.64
CA ILE A 262 -1.69 3.75 -17.60
C ILE A 262 -2.35 4.09 -18.95
N TYR A 263 -3.14 3.17 -19.51
CA TYR A 263 -3.78 3.40 -20.79
C TYR A 263 -4.87 4.47 -20.73
N ALA A 264 -5.62 4.57 -19.63
CA ALA A 264 -6.63 5.61 -19.46
C ALA A 264 -6.00 7.01 -19.38
N ILE A 265 -4.91 7.18 -18.63
CA ILE A 265 -4.15 8.44 -18.56
C ILE A 265 -3.60 8.80 -19.94
N ALA A 266 -2.97 7.84 -20.64
CA ALA A 266 -2.43 8.08 -21.98
C ALA A 266 -3.54 8.50 -22.97
N ALA A 267 -4.67 7.79 -22.99
CA ALA A 267 -5.80 8.13 -23.84
C ALA A 267 -6.40 9.50 -23.52
N GLY A 268 -6.50 9.84 -22.23
CA GLY A 268 -7.03 11.13 -21.77
C GLY A 268 -6.12 12.31 -22.10
N LEU A 269 -4.80 12.15 -21.98
CA LEU A 269 -3.82 13.19 -22.35
C LEU A 269 -3.83 13.44 -23.86
N VAL A 270 -3.87 12.38 -24.68
CA VAL A 270 -3.93 12.51 -26.14
C VAL A 270 -5.24 13.14 -26.58
N TYR A 271 -6.37 12.74 -25.98
CA TYR A 271 -7.67 13.32 -26.28
C TYR A 271 -7.76 14.80 -25.90
N SER A 272 -7.30 15.17 -24.72
CA SER A 272 -7.33 16.57 -24.25
C SER A 272 -6.29 17.47 -24.93
N GLY A 273 -5.24 16.89 -25.54
CA GLY A 273 -4.12 17.62 -26.15
C GLY A 273 -3.23 18.34 -25.13
N ARG A 274 -3.32 18.00 -23.85
CA ARG A 274 -2.66 18.65 -22.71
C ARG A 274 -1.67 17.70 -22.03
N GLN A 275 -0.79 18.25 -21.19
CA GLN A 275 0.39 17.52 -20.70
C GLN A 275 0.34 17.13 -19.22
N LYS A 276 -0.45 17.82 -18.38
CA LYS A 276 -0.44 17.60 -16.94
C LYS A 276 -1.55 16.67 -16.48
N VAL A 277 -1.24 15.86 -15.47
CA VAL A 277 -2.16 14.92 -14.81
C VAL A 277 -2.37 15.37 -13.37
N LEU A 278 -3.60 15.73 -12.99
CA LEU A 278 -3.97 15.95 -11.61
C LEU A 278 -4.24 14.61 -10.93
N VAL A 279 -3.52 14.36 -9.85
CA VAL A 279 -3.62 13.20 -8.94
C VAL A 279 -3.79 13.72 -7.51
N PHE A 280 -4.03 12.83 -6.54
CA PHE A 280 -4.27 13.23 -5.15
C PHE A 280 -3.31 12.53 -4.19
N ASP A 281 -2.97 13.23 -3.10
CA ASP A 281 -2.20 12.68 -1.99
C ASP A 281 -2.80 11.36 -1.48
N HIS A 282 -1.92 10.41 -1.18
CA HIS A 282 -2.23 9.02 -0.84
C HIS A 282 -3.00 8.20 -1.89
N GLY A 283 -3.19 8.72 -3.10
CA GLY A 283 -3.82 7.99 -4.20
C GLY A 283 -2.98 6.79 -4.65
N TYR A 284 -3.64 5.69 -5.00
CA TYR A 284 -3.01 4.49 -5.53
C TYR A 284 -3.75 3.97 -6.77
N HIS A 285 -3.10 4.11 -7.91
CA HIS A 285 -3.61 3.71 -9.23
C HIS A 285 -2.79 2.56 -9.83
N GLY A 286 -1.92 1.93 -9.04
CA GLY A 286 -1.09 0.79 -9.44
C GLY A 286 0.37 0.94 -9.03
N GLY A 287 1.17 -0.10 -9.32
CA GLY A 287 2.56 -0.17 -8.88
C GLY A 287 3.46 0.97 -9.38
N THR A 288 3.14 1.53 -10.54
CA THR A 288 3.87 2.64 -11.18
C THR A 288 3.05 3.93 -11.22
N LEU A 289 2.02 4.03 -10.37
CA LEU A 289 1.13 5.20 -10.24
C LEU A 289 0.65 5.30 -8.78
N SER A 290 1.55 5.64 -7.86
CA SER A 290 1.25 5.73 -6.41
C SER A 290 1.78 7.05 -5.84
N PHE A 291 0.96 7.71 -5.02
CA PHE A 291 1.17 9.09 -4.58
C PHE A 291 1.09 9.21 -3.04
N GLY A 292 1.77 8.32 -2.32
CA GLY A 292 1.84 8.37 -0.85
C GLY A 292 2.73 9.51 -0.32
N ASP A 293 2.98 9.51 0.99
CA ASP A 293 3.75 10.57 1.67
C ASP A 293 5.18 10.73 1.14
N ARG A 294 5.74 9.63 0.61
CA ARG A 294 7.02 9.64 -0.08
C ARG A 294 6.80 9.47 -1.59
N PRO A 295 7.48 10.26 -2.42
CA PRO A 295 7.43 10.07 -3.87
C PRO A 295 7.81 8.64 -4.26
N ASN A 296 6.95 7.98 -5.03
CA ASN A 296 7.27 6.68 -5.61
C ASN A 296 8.18 6.86 -6.83
N LEU A 297 9.45 6.47 -6.71
CA LEU A 297 10.44 6.58 -7.78
C LEU A 297 10.13 5.68 -8.99
N LEU A 298 9.20 4.72 -8.85
CA LEU A 298 8.74 3.87 -9.95
C LEU A 298 7.58 4.49 -10.74
N ASN A 299 7.12 5.69 -10.37
CA ASN A 299 6.03 6.33 -11.10
C ASN A 299 6.44 6.61 -12.55
N ILE A 300 5.55 6.30 -13.50
CA ILE A 300 5.78 6.62 -14.93
C ILE A 300 5.96 8.14 -15.07
N PRO A 301 6.94 8.63 -15.85
CA PRO A 301 7.30 10.04 -15.90
C PRO A 301 6.28 10.89 -16.69
N HIS A 302 5.14 11.19 -16.07
CA HIS A 302 4.22 12.24 -16.50
C HIS A 302 4.43 13.52 -15.68
N SER A 303 3.92 14.65 -16.18
CA SER A 303 3.89 15.90 -15.41
C SER A 303 2.73 15.89 -14.42
N TYR A 304 2.95 15.31 -13.25
CA TYR A 304 1.93 15.24 -12.20
C TYR A 304 1.79 16.56 -11.45
N VAL A 305 0.55 16.89 -11.12
CA VAL A 305 0.18 17.90 -10.11
C VAL A 305 -0.54 17.13 -9.00
N VAL A 306 -0.07 17.23 -7.77
CA VAL A 306 -0.65 16.51 -6.62
C VAL A 306 -1.55 17.47 -5.84
N GLY A 307 -2.86 17.21 -5.87
CA GLY A 307 -3.85 17.88 -5.05
C GLY A 307 -4.05 17.22 -3.69
N THR A 308 -4.75 17.92 -2.80
CA THR A 308 -5.14 17.39 -1.49
C THR A 308 -6.53 16.76 -1.60
N PHE A 309 -6.63 15.47 -1.33
CA PHE A 309 -7.87 14.70 -1.40
C PHE A 309 -8.94 15.31 -0.47
N ASN A 310 -10.17 15.46 -0.98
CA ASN A 310 -11.30 16.08 -0.28
C ASN A 310 -11.14 17.56 0.13
N ASP A 311 -10.14 18.27 -0.39
CA ASP A 311 -9.93 19.69 -0.10
C ASP A 311 -10.10 20.53 -1.37
N ILE A 312 -11.30 21.10 -1.55
CA ILE A 312 -11.64 21.94 -2.71
C ILE A 312 -10.78 23.20 -2.74
N GLU A 313 -10.59 23.86 -1.59
CA GLU A 313 -9.89 25.15 -1.49
C GLU A 313 -8.42 25.01 -1.92
N LYS A 314 -7.76 23.93 -1.51
CA LYS A 314 -6.37 23.64 -1.94
C LYS A 314 -6.27 23.08 -3.35
N THR A 315 -7.29 22.37 -3.83
CA THR A 315 -7.27 21.75 -5.17
C THR A 315 -7.60 22.76 -6.28
N GLN A 316 -8.50 23.70 -6.03
CA GLN A 316 -8.94 24.70 -7.01
C GLN A 316 -7.81 25.49 -7.69
N PRO A 317 -6.80 26.05 -6.99
CA PRO A 317 -5.72 26.78 -7.63
C PRO A 317 -4.81 25.91 -8.51
N LEU A 318 -4.83 24.57 -8.34
CA LEU A 318 -4.02 23.64 -9.13
C LEU A 318 -4.65 23.31 -10.49
N LEU A 319 -5.93 23.57 -10.66
CA LEU A 319 -6.71 23.29 -11.88
C LEU A 319 -6.48 24.36 -12.96
N THR A 320 -5.28 24.36 -13.54
CA THR A 320 -4.90 25.24 -14.66
C THR A 320 -5.35 24.67 -16.01
N GLU A 321 -5.26 25.47 -17.07
CA GLU A 321 -5.54 25.03 -18.46
C GLU A 321 -4.54 23.99 -18.99
N GLU A 322 -3.45 23.71 -18.26
CA GLU A 322 -2.49 22.67 -18.64
C GLU A 322 -2.90 21.27 -18.17
N ILE A 323 -3.87 21.17 -17.25
CA ILE A 323 -4.41 19.90 -16.78
C ILE A 323 -5.24 19.27 -17.91
N GLY A 324 -4.76 18.13 -18.41
CA GLY A 324 -5.42 17.32 -19.42
C GLY A 324 -6.22 16.16 -18.86
N VAL A 325 -5.76 15.62 -17.74
CA VAL A 325 -6.37 14.48 -17.06
C VAL A 325 -6.50 14.78 -15.58
N ILE A 326 -7.65 14.42 -15.01
CA ILE A 326 -7.84 14.30 -13.57
C ILE A 326 -8.14 12.83 -13.30
N ILE A 327 -7.31 12.14 -12.51
CA ILE A 327 -7.58 10.77 -12.09
C ILE A 327 -7.79 10.72 -10.59
N ILE A 328 -8.86 10.02 -10.17
CA ILE A 328 -9.23 9.92 -8.76
C ILE A 328 -9.93 8.59 -8.46
N GLU A 329 -9.66 8.03 -7.29
CA GLU A 329 -10.46 6.96 -6.69
C GLU A 329 -11.70 7.58 -6.01
N PRO A 330 -12.96 7.18 -6.33
CA PRO A 330 -14.14 7.67 -5.60
C PRO A 330 -14.11 7.38 -4.09
N MET A 331 -13.29 6.41 -3.69
CA MET A 331 -12.86 6.16 -2.31
C MET A 331 -11.43 5.64 -2.39
N GLN A 332 -10.48 6.34 -1.77
CA GLN A 332 -9.09 5.90 -1.73
C GLN A 332 -8.99 4.57 -0.99
N SER A 333 -8.65 3.50 -1.70
CA SER A 333 -8.57 2.17 -1.12
C SER A 333 -7.27 1.99 -0.36
N ALA A 334 -6.15 2.16 -1.06
CA ALA A 334 -4.83 1.96 -0.47
C ALA A 334 -4.48 3.03 0.56
N GLY A 335 -5.01 4.24 0.37
CA GLY A 335 -4.95 5.34 1.32
C GLY A 335 -5.84 5.16 2.57
N GLY A 336 -6.40 3.98 2.83
CA GLY A 336 -7.11 3.69 4.09
C GLY A 336 -8.64 3.75 3.99
N MET A 337 -9.20 3.36 2.85
CA MET A 337 -10.66 3.34 2.59
C MET A 337 -11.34 4.68 2.89
N ARG A 338 -10.75 5.79 2.43
CA ARG A 338 -11.27 7.14 2.66
C ARG A 338 -12.23 7.55 1.54
N PRO A 339 -13.54 7.70 1.81
CA PRO A 339 -14.49 8.08 0.77
C PRO A 339 -14.26 9.53 0.33
N ALA A 340 -14.33 9.79 -0.98
CA ALA A 340 -14.41 11.16 -1.45
C ALA A 340 -15.80 11.74 -1.11
N SER A 341 -15.86 13.02 -0.74
CA SER A 341 -17.15 13.68 -0.57
C SER A 341 -17.84 13.86 -1.93
N LYS A 342 -19.17 13.83 -1.94
CA LYS A 342 -19.93 14.05 -3.18
C LYS A 342 -19.66 15.46 -3.73
N GLU A 343 -19.49 16.42 -2.84
CA GLU A 343 -19.17 17.81 -3.15
C GLU A 343 -17.82 17.91 -3.86
N PHE A 344 -16.80 17.22 -3.37
CA PHE A 344 -15.46 17.21 -3.98
C PHE A 344 -15.48 16.56 -5.37
N LEU A 345 -16.13 15.40 -5.52
CA LEU A 345 -16.24 14.74 -6.81
C LEU A 345 -17.07 15.54 -7.84
N THR A 346 -18.13 16.22 -7.39
CA THR A 346 -18.92 17.11 -8.23
C THR A 346 -18.07 18.29 -8.71
N PHE A 347 -17.31 18.91 -7.80
CA PHE A 347 -16.37 19.97 -8.12
C PHE A 347 -15.34 19.54 -9.17
N LEU A 348 -14.75 18.35 -9.04
CA LEU A 348 -13.79 17.82 -10.03
C LEU A 348 -14.45 17.56 -11.38
N ARG A 349 -15.67 16.99 -11.39
CA ARG A 349 -16.43 16.76 -12.61
C ARG A 349 -16.73 18.05 -13.36
N GLU A 350 -17.26 19.05 -12.67
CA GLU A 350 -17.56 20.37 -13.25
C GLU A 350 -16.29 21.05 -13.74
N SER A 351 -15.22 21.00 -12.94
CA SER A 351 -13.92 21.58 -13.30
C SER A 351 -13.33 20.95 -14.55
N ALA A 352 -13.40 19.62 -14.67
CA ALA A 352 -12.97 18.88 -15.84
C ALA A 352 -13.77 19.29 -17.08
N SER A 353 -15.10 19.38 -16.96
CA SER A 353 -15.98 19.77 -18.06
C SER A 353 -15.73 21.19 -18.55
N VAL A 354 -15.58 22.17 -17.65
CA VAL A 354 -15.30 23.58 -18.01
C VAL A 354 -13.96 23.71 -18.74
N ARG A 355 -12.96 22.93 -18.35
CA ARG A 355 -11.60 23.01 -18.90
C ARG A 355 -11.37 22.07 -20.07
N GLY A 356 -12.29 21.18 -20.40
CA GLY A 356 -12.03 20.12 -21.38
C GLY A 356 -10.95 19.13 -20.94
N ALA A 357 -10.76 18.94 -19.63
CA ALA A 357 -9.93 17.86 -19.09
C ALA A 357 -10.74 16.56 -19.03
N VAL A 358 -10.06 15.43 -19.15
CA VAL A 358 -10.66 14.10 -19.02
C VAL A 358 -10.66 13.68 -17.56
N LEU A 359 -11.85 13.51 -16.98
CA LEU A 359 -12.00 12.93 -15.64
C LEU A 359 -12.01 11.41 -15.73
N ILE A 360 -11.10 10.77 -15.00
CA ILE A 360 -10.97 9.33 -14.87
C ILE A 360 -11.36 8.94 -13.45
N PHE A 361 -12.38 8.10 -13.31
CA PHE A 361 -12.60 7.40 -12.04
C PHE A 361 -11.85 6.07 -12.05
N ASP A 362 -10.95 5.93 -11.09
CA ASP A 362 -10.36 4.65 -10.75
C ASP A 362 -11.33 3.84 -9.89
N GLU A 363 -12.09 2.97 -10.56
CA GLU A 363 -13.04 2.07 -9.93
C GLU A 363 -12.53 0.63 -9.85
N VAL A 364 -11.21 0.43 -9.90
CA VAL A 364 -10.55 -0.87 -9.73
C VAL A 364 -11.00 -1.53 -8.41
N VAL A 365 -11.18 -0.72 -7.37
CA VAL A 365 -11.77 -1.17 -6.10
C VAL A 365 -13.24 -0.77 -5.99
N THR A 366 -13.59 0.49 -6.25
CA THR A 366 -14.90 1.03 -5.85
C THR A 366 -16.08 0.52 -6.69
N SER A 367 -15.83 -0.10 -7.84
CA SER A 367 -16.88 -0.67 -8.69
C SER A 367 -17.74 -1.73 -7.99
N ARG A 368 -17.27 -2.33 -6.89
CA ARG A 368 -18.02 -3.33 -6.08
C ARG A 368 -18.97 -2.72 -5.04
N LEU A 369 -18.94 -1.40 -4.84
CA LEU A 369 -19.65 -0.76 -3.72
C LEU A 369 -21.10 -0.39 -4.04
N ASP A 370 -21.47 -0.54 -5.30
CA ASP A 370 -22.84 -0.47 -5.79
C ASP A 370 -22.93 -1.35 -7.03
N TYR A 371 -24.14 -1.76 -7.41
CA TYR A 371 -24.30 -2.47 -8.67
C TYR A 371 -23.85 -1.59 -9.84
N HIS A 372 -24.08 -0.27 -9.81
CA HIS A 372 -23.61 0.63 -10.86
C HIS A 372 -22.25 1.29 -10.55
N GLY A 373 -21.47 0.72 -9.62
CA GLY A 373 -20.22 1.33 -9.13
C GLY A 373 -20.45 2.61 -8.31
N MET A 374 -19.37 3.18 -7.77
CA MET A 374 -19.49 4.43 -7.03
C MET A 374 -19.96 5.58 -7.92
N GLN A 375 -19.62 5.58 -9.22
CA GLN A 375 -20.16 6.54 -10.18
C GLN A 375 -21.70 6.55 -10.21
N GLY A 376 -22.34 5.37 -10.21
CA GLY A 376 -23.79 5.25 -10.20
C GLY A 376 -24.38 5.59 -8.84
N LYS A 377 -23.74 5.16 -7.75
CA LYS A 377 -24.16 5.48 -6.38
C LYS A 377 -24.18 6.99 -6.10
N LEU A 378 -23.17 7.70 -6.62
CA LEU A 378 -22.99 9.13 -6.41
C LEU A 378 -23.73 9.98 -7.44
N ASP A 379 -24.18 9.36 -8.54
CA ASP A 379 -24.74 10.03 -9.72
C ASP A 379 -23.76 11.04 -10.33
N ILE A 380 -22.49 10.61 -10.50
CA ILE A 380 -21.41 11.40 -11.09
C ILE A 380 -20.71 10.53 -12.14
N GLN A 381 -20.82 10.92 -13.41
CA GLN A 381 -20.25 10.15 -14.51
C GLN A 381 -18.85 10.68 -14.90
N PRO A 382 -17.81 9.85 -14.85
CA PRO A 382 -16.49 10.21 -15.38
C PRO A 382 -16.50 10.17 -16.92
N ASP A 383 -15.43 10.65 -17.55
CA ASP A 383 -15.22 10.48 -18.99
C ASP A 383 -14.63 9.11 -19.33
N LEU A 384 -13.76 8.60 -18.46
CA LEU A 384 -13.24 7.24 -18.47
C LEU A 384 -13.37 6.59 -17.09
N THR A 385 -13.61 5.29 -17.07
CA THR A 385 -13.57 4.44 -15.88
C THR A 385 -12.49 3.38 -16.07
N THR A 386 -11.69 3.14 -15.03
CA THR A 386 -10.80 1.97 -14.97
C THR A 386 -11.35 0.94 -13.98
N LEU A 387 -11.16 -0.33 -14.33
CA LEU A 387 -11.71 -1.50 -13.66
C LEU A 387 -10.62 -2.56 -13.48
N GLY A 388 -10.81 -3.46 -12.53
CA GLY A 388 -9.84 -4.51 -12.25
C GLY A 388 -10.35 -5.50 -11.20
N LYS A 389 -9.40 -6.14 -10.49
CA LYS A 389 -9.67 -6.93 -9.29
C LYS A 389 -10.72 -8.02 -9.55
N TYR A 390 -11.82 -7.99 -8.81
CA TYR A 390 -12.80 -9.07 -8.79
C TYR A 390 -13.46 -9.30 -10.15
N LEU A 391 -13.51 -8.30 -11.04
CA LEU A 391 -14.15 -8.48 -12.35
C LEU A 391 -13.47 -9.57 -13.20
N GLY A 392 -12.21 -9.93 -12.89
CA GLY A 392 -11.53 -11.07 -13.49
C GLY A 392 -11.93 -12.45 -12.94
N GLY A 393 -12.89 -12.53 -12.01
CA GLY A 393 -13.28 -13.80 -11.38
C GLY A 393 -12.15 -14.47 -10.58
N GLY A 394 -11.21 -13.69 -10.05
CA GLY A 394 -10.01 -14.19 -9.35
C GLY A 394 -8.78 -14.39 -10.22
N LEU A 395 -8.87 -14.15 -11.53
CA LEU A 395 -7.74 -14.19 -12.48
C LEU A 395 -7.20 -12.77 -12.79
N PRO A 396 -5.99 -12.64 -13.37
CA PRO A 396 -5.44 -11.35 -13.78
C PRO A 396 -6.40 -10.61 -14.70
N PHE A 397 -6.75 -9.38 -14.33
CA PHE A 397 -7.71 -8.56 -15.04
C PHE A 397 -7.51 -7.07 -14.77
N GLY A 398 -7.66 -6.29 -15.83
CA GLY A 398 -7.90 -4.86 -15.82
C GLY A 398 -8.77 -4.50 -17.01
N ALA A 399 -9.39 -3.33 -16.98
CA ALA A 399 -10.04 -2.77 -18.15
C ALA A 399 -10.11 -1.26 -18.04
N PHE A 400 -10.09 -0.57 -19.17
CA PHE A 400 -10.40 0.85 -19.25
C PHE A 400 -11.43 1.08 -20.34
N GLY A 401 -12.37 1.96 -20.08
CA GLY A 401 -13.46 2.27 -20.99
C GLY A 401 -14.14 3.57 -20.59
N GLY A 402 -15.06 4.04 -21.42
CA GLY A 402 -15.72 5.31 -21.17
C GLY A 402 -16.39 5.83 -22.42
N LYS A 403 -16.41 7.16 -22.56
CA LYS A 403 -17.03 7.84 -23.70
C LYS A 403 -16.44 7.37 -25.03
N ARG A 404 -17.34 7.14 -26.00
CA ARG A 404 -16.98 6.63 -27.32
C ARG A 404 -15.97 7.49 -28.07
N ASP A 405 -16.05 8.81 -27.95
CA ASP A 405 -15.16 9.75 -28.63
C ASP A 405 -13.71 9.66 -28.15
N ILE A 406 -13.49 9.45 -26.85
CA ILE A 406 -12.16 9.19 -26.29
C ILE A 406 -11.68 7.80 -26.73
N MET A 407 -12.53 6.78 -26.64
CA MET A 407 -12.18 5.40 -26.97
C MET A 407 -11.97 5.17 -28.47
N ALA A 408 -12.53 6.02 -29.34
CA ALA A 408 -12.34 5.98 -30.78
C ALA A 408 -10.86 6.07 -31.20
N GLN A 409 -9.99 6.61 -30.36
CA GLN A 409 -8.53 6.62 -30.59
C GLN A 409 -7.93 5.21 -30.76
N PHE A 410 -8.56 4.17 -30.18
CA PHE A 410 -8.11 2.77 -30.31
C PHE A 410 -8.77 2.02 -31.46
N ASP A 411 -9.68 2.66 -32.21
CA ASP A 411 -10.29 2.10 -33.40
C ASP A 411 -9.55 2.60 -34.65
N SER A 412 -8.91 1.67 -35.36
CA SER A 412 -8.17 1.97 -36.59
C SER A 412 -9.07 2.48 -37.73
N LYS A 413 -10.38 2.27 -37.64
CA LYS A 413 -11.38 2.68 -38.64
C LYS A 413 -12.12 3.97 -38.27
N SER A 414 -11.93 4.50 -37.06
CA SER A 414 -12.60 5.73 -36.64
C SER A 414 -12.00 6.97 -37.33
N ASP A 415 -12.61 8.13 -37.11
CA ASP A 415 -12.14 9.44 -37.55
C ASP A 415 -11.29 10.19 -36.52
N ALA A 416 -11.00 9.58 -35.35
CA ALA A 416 -10.15 10.18 -34.33
C ALA A 416 -8.80 10.66 -34.90
N SER A 417 -8.39 11.88 -34.53
CA SER A 417 -7.21 12.58 -35.07
C SER A 417 -5.89 11.86 -34.78
N VAL A 418 -5.79 11.21 -33.61
CA VAL A 418 -4.66 10.39 -33.21
C VAL A 418 -5.13 8.96 -32.99
N LYS A 419 -4.38 8.00 -33.55
CA LYS A 419 -4.60 6.57 -33.33
C LYS A 419 -3.62 6.03 -32.31
N LEU A 420 -4.13 5.32 -31.33
CA LEU A 420 -3.35 4.69 -30.27
C LEU A 420 -3.32 3.17 -30.47
N SER A 421 -2.16 2.58 -30.21
CA SER A 421 -2.00 1.13 -30.16
C SER A 421 -2.16 0.65 -28.73
N HIS A 422 -3.01 -0.34 -28.52
CA HIS A 422 -3.12 -1.08 -27.25
C HIS A 422 -2.97 -2.57 -27.55
N SER A 423 -1.76 -3.06 -27.37
CA SER A 423 -1.39 -4.48 -27.47
C SER A 423 -1.34 -5.14 -26.08
N GLY A 424 -1.25 -6.47 -26.09
CA GLY A 424 -1.04 -7.26 -24.88
C GLY A 424 -1.48 -8.69 -25.11
N THR A 425 -0.55 -9.64 -24.95
CA THR A 425 -0.75 -11.05 -25.30
C THR A 425 -1.93 -11.69 -24.56
N PHE A 426 -2.16 -11.27 -23.32
CA PHE A 426 -3.14 -11.89 -22.43
C PHE A 426 -4.40 -11.05 -22.20
N ASN A 427 -4.54 -9.92 -22.92
CA ASN A 427 -5.68 -9.01 -22.77
C ASN A 427 -7.03 -9.71 -22.96
N ASN A 428 -7.11 -10.66 -23.91
CA ASN A 428 -8.29 -11.46 -24.18
C ASN A 428 -8.12 -12.95 -23.85
N ASN A 429 -7.28 -13.29 -22.87
CA ASN A 429 -7.03 -14.70 -22.54
C ASN A 429 -8.33 -15.41 -22.11
N VAL A 430 -8.56 -16.61 -22.64
CA VAL A 430 -9.83 -17.34 -22.49
C VAL A 430 -10.17 -17.69 -21.04
N LEU A 431 -9.17 -17.87 -20.17
CA LEU A 431 -9.41 -18.16 -18.76
C LEU A 431 -10.03 -16.97 -18.05
N THR A 432 -9.38 -15.79 -18.12
CA THR A 432 -9.92 -14.56 -17.53
C THR A 432 -11.26 -14.20 -18.16
N MET A 433 -11.40 -14.25 -19.48
CA MET A 433 -12.65 -13.87 -20.15
C MET A 433 -13.82 -14.77 -19.71
N SER A 434 -13.61 -16.09 -19.63
CA SER A 434 -14.64 -17.03 -19.18
C SER A 434 -15.03 -16.81 -17.71
N ALA A 435 -14.03 -16.64 -16.84
CA ALA A 435 -14.27 -16.35 -15.42
C ALA A 435 -14.95 -15.00 -15.21
N ALA A 436 -14.57 -13.98 -15.98
CA ALA A 436 -15.13 -12.63 -15.90
C ALA A 436 -16.59 -12.56 -16.37
N VAL A 437 -16.95 -13.30 -17.42
CA VAL A 437 -18.35 -13.44 -17.86
C VAL A 437 -19.23 -14.02 -16.74
N VAL A 438 -18.76 -15.08 -16.08
CA VAL A 438 -19.48 -15.68 -14.94
C VAL A 438 -19.48 -14.75 -13.72
N ALA A 439 -18.36 -14.09 -13.43
CA ALA A 439 -18.26 -13.08 -12.38
C ALA A 439 -19.30 -11.96 -12.56
N GLY A 440 -19.51 -11.48 -13.79
CA GLY A 440 -20.54 -10.49 -14.12
C GLY A 440 -21.96 -10.97 -13.79
N LYS A 441 -22.26 -12.26 -13.99
CA LYS A 441 -23.57 -12.87 -13.67
C LYS A 441 -23.77 -13.05 -12.16
N LEU A 442 -22.70 -13.37 -11.43
CA LEU A 442 -22.70 -13.54 -9.98
C LEU A 442 -22.87 -12.21 -9.23
N VAL A 443 -22.39 -11.11 -9.80
CA VAL A 443 -22.49 -9.78 -9.20
C VAL A 443 -23.87 -9.20 -9.46
N THR A 444 -24.83 -9.56 -8.64
CA THR A 444 -26.20 -9.03 -8.68
C THR A 444 -26.39 -7.87 -7.71
N GLU A 445 -27.43 -7.06 -7.91
CA GLU A 445 -27.82 -6.02 -6.95
C GLU A 445 -28.01 -6.58 -5.54
N SER A 446 -28.67 -7.74 -5.40
CA SER A 446 -28.95 -8.33 -4.09
C SER A 446 -27.68 -8.82 -3.41
N ALA A 447 -26.75 -9.42 -4.16
CA ALA A 447 -25.45 -9.85 -3.63
C ALA A 447 -24.62 -8.66 -3.12
N ILE A 448 -24.56 -7.57 -3.91
CA ILE A 448 -23.84 -6.35 -3.54
C ILE A 448 -24.50 -5.68 -2.32
N LYS A 449 -25.83 -5.52 -2.31
CA LYS A 449 -26.58 -4.99 -1.17
C LYS A 449 -26.34 -5.80 0.10
N ARG A 450 -26.36 -7.14 0.01
CA ARG A 450 -26.09 -8.03 1.15
C ARG A 450 -24.69 -7.82 1.72
N ILE A 451 -23.66 -7.89 0.89
CA ILE A 451 -22.29 -7.82 1.38
C ILE A 451 -21.92 -6.43 1.87
N ASN A 452 -22.48 -5.38 1.25
CA ASN A 452 -22.31 -4.01 1.73
C ASN A 452 -22.94 -3.82 3.10
N LYS A 453 -24.13 -4.38 3.35
CA LYS A 453 -24.75 -4.35 4.68
C LYS A 453 -23.86 -5.01 5.74
N LEU A 454 -23.19 -6.12 5.43
CA LEU A 454 -22.25 -6.75 6.36
C LEU A 454 -21.03 -5.87 6.64
N GLY A 455 -20.47 -5.22 5.61
CA GLY A 455 -19.35 -4.30 5.82
C GLY A 455 -19.75 -3.02 6.58
N ASP A 456 -20.98 -2.53 6.36
CA ASP A 456 -21.55 -1.46 7.17
C ASP A 456 -21.68 -1.89 8.65
N ARG A 457 -22.15 -3.12 8.92
CA ARG A 457 -22.18 -3.68 10.29
C ARG A 457 -20.78 -3.72 10.93
N VAL A 458 -19.76 -4.13 10.18
CA VAL A 458 -18.36 -4.15 10.66
C VAL A 458 -17.91 -2.73 11.03
N ARG A 459 -18.05 -1.77 10.11
CA ARG A 459 -17.60 -0.38 10.31
C ARG A 459 -18.33 0.28 11.47
N ASP A 460 -19.66 0.18 11.50
CA ASP A 460 -20.49 0.82 12.50
C ASP A 460 -20.31 0.15 13.86
N GLY A 461 -20.11 -1.18 13.89
CA GLY A 461 -19.80 -1.95 15.09
C GLY A 461 -18.45 -1.59 15.72
N VAL A 462 -17.41 -1.39 14.91
CA VAL A 462 -16.10 -0.86 15.37
C VAL A 462 -16.28 0.50 16.03
N ASN A 463 -16.93 1.43 15.33
CA ASN A 463 -17.13 2.80 15.85
C ASN A 463 -17.96 2.80 17.15
N ALA A 464 -19.00 1.97 17.22
CA ALA A 464 -19.81 1.81 18.42
C ALA A 464 -19.02 1.19 19.59
N ALA A 465 -18.16 0.20 19.32
CA ALA A 465 -17.35 -0.45 20.34
C ALA A 465 -16.29 0.52 20.93
N VAL A 466 -15.62 1.31 20.08
CA VAL A 466 -14.69 2.36 20.54
C VAL A 466 -15.43 3.36 21.42
N GLN A 467 -16.59 3.86 20.97
CA GLN A 467 -17.39 4.80 21.76
C GLN A 467 -17.85 4.20 23.11
N ALA A 468 -18.30 2.94 23.11
CA ALA A 468 -18.80 2.27 24.30
C ALA A 468 -17.70 1.92 25.32
N SER A 469 -16.44 1.78 24.87
CA SER A 469 -15.31 1.48 25.75
C SER A 469 -15.09 2.57 26.81
N GLY A 470 -15.43 3.83 26.50
CA GLY A 470 -15.20 4.99 27.37
C GLY A 470 -13.72 5.33 27.57
N LYS A 471 -12.82 4.70 26.81
CA LYS A 471 -11.36 4.88 26.87
C LYS A 471 -10.89 5.91 25.84
N ASP A 472 -9.76 6.58 26.08
CA ASP A 472 -9.19 7.55 25.14
C ASP A 472 -8.40 6.86 24.01
N VAL A 473 -9.01 5.85 23.38
CA VAL A 473 -8.44 5.18 22.21
C VAL A 473 -9.03 5.70 20.93
N LYS A 474 -8.14 6.09 20.04
CA LYS A 474 -8.49 6.71 18.77
C LYS A 474 -8.35 5.67 17.67
N ILE A 475 -9.45 4.96 17.44
CA ILE A 475 -9.62 4.07 16.29
C ILE A 475 -10.91 4.49 15.58
N ILE A 476 -10.85 4.67 14.27
CA ILE A 476 -11.99 5.13 13.47
C ILE A 476 -12.21 4.15 12.32
N GLY A 477 -13.41 3.58 12.25
CA GLY A 477 -13.88 2.80 11.11
C GLY A 477 -14.35 3.72 9.98
N LEU A 478 -13.64 3.66 8.85
CA LEU A 478 -13.94 4.38 7.61
C LEU A 478 -14.34 3.40 6.49
N GLY A 479 -14.76 3.94 5.35
CA GLY A 479 -15.09 3.17 4.15
C GLY A 479 -16.56 3.19 3.78
N VAL A 480 -16.92 2.40 2.78
CA VAL A 480 -18.28 2.31 2.24
C VAL A 480 -18.59 0.84 2.01
N GLY A 481 -19.78 0.40 2.45
CA GLY A 481 -20.26 -0.97 2.23
C GLY A 481 -19.22 -2.01 2.64
N SER A 482 -18.93 -2.95 1.73
CA SER A 482 -18.07 -4.11 1.97
C SER A 482 -16.57 -3.81 2.04
N CYS A 483 -16.16 -2.54 1.99
CA CYS A 483 -14.77 -2.11 2.11
C CYS A 483 -14.61 -1.19 3.32
N VAL A 484 -13.86 -1.66 4.31
CA VAL A 484 -13.69 -0.98 5.60
C VAL A 484 -12.21 -0.72 5.87
N GLY A 485 -11.90 0.48 6.34
CA GLY A 485 -10.56 0.87 6.77
C GLY A 485 -10.59 1.22 8.26
N LEU A 486 -9.62 0.74 9.03
CA LEU A 486 -9.40 1.11 10.40
C LEU A 486 -8.28 2.15 10.43
N TYR A 487 -8.61 3.35 10.91
CA TYR A 487 -7.66 4.46 11.02
C TYR A 487 -7.28 4.67 12.47
N PHE A 488 -5.98 4.84 12.71
CA PHE A 488 -5.36 4.91 14.03
C PHE A 488 -4.62 6.25 14.17
N PRO A 489 -5.31 7.37 14.45
CA PRO A 489 -4.66 8.66 14.60
C PRO A 489 -3.88 8.76 15.92
N GLY A 490 -2.84 9.59 15.91
CA GLY A 490 -2.03 9.88 17.09
C GLY A 490 -0.72 9.10 17.14
N PRO A 491 0.14 9.40 18.13
CA PRO A 491 1.50 8.85 18.22
C PRO A 491 1.54 7.34 18.45
N GLU A 492 0.50 6.76 19.06
CA GLU A 492 0.41 5.31 19.33
C GLU A 492 -0.26 4.52 18.19
N GLY A 493 -0.66 5.18 17.11
CA GLY A 493 -1.50 4.60 16.08
C GLY A 493 -0.89 3.37 15.40
N ASP A 494 0.42 3.41 15.13
CA ASP A 494 1.13 2.27 14.55
C ASP A 494 1.17 1.07 15.51
N SER A 495 1.47 1.30 16.79
CA SER A 495 1.51 0.22 17.79
C SER A 495 0.13 -0.40 18.00
N LEU A 496 -0.94 0.40 18.08
CA LEU A 496 -2.31 -0.09 18.20
C LEU A 496 -2.72 -0.92 16.99
N ARG A 497 -2.34 -0.50 15.78
CA ARG A 497 -2.60 -1.25 14.55
C ARG A 497 -1.90 -2.61 14.57
N GLU A 498 -0.64 -2.66 14.97
CA GLU A 498 0.12 -3.90 15.04
C GLU A 498 -0.43 -4.85 16.10
N VAL A 499 -0.76 -4.36 17.29
CA VAL A 499 -1.39 -5.16 18.35
C VAL A 499 -2.72 -5.73 17.87
N LEU A 500 -3.59 -4.91 17.27
CA LEU A 500 -4.86 -5.38 16.72
C LEU A 500 -4.65 -6.48 15.67
N PHE A 501 -3.69 -6.29 14.75
CA PHE A 501 -3.43 -7.26 13.69
C PHE A 501 -3.03 -8.64 14.26
N PHE A 502 -2.05 -8.69 15.17
CA PHE A 502 -1.63 -9.97 15.75
C PHE A 502 -2.68 -10.56 16.70
N HIS A 503 -3.42 -9.72 17.43
CA HIS A 503 -4.53 -10.15 18.27
C HIS A 503 -5.62 -10.86 17.45
N LEU A 504 -6.09 -10.24 16.37
CA LEU A 504 -7.08 -10.86 15.48
C LEU A 504 -6.56 -12.15 14.85
N LEU A 505 -5.29 -12.22 14.48
CA LEU A 505 -4.68 -13.47 14.02
C LEU A 505 -4.69 -14.56 15.11
N GLU A 506 -4.49 -14.22 16.38
CA GLU A 506 -4.64 -15.16 17.51
C GLU A 506 -6.07 -15.71 17.56
N ASP A 507 -7.07 -14.85 17.36
CA ASP A 507 -8.50 -15.18 17.34
C ASP A 507 -9.00 -15.83 16.05
N GLY A 508 -8.10 -16.09 15.09
CA GLY A 508 -8.44 -16.75 13.83
C GLY A 508 -9.14 -15.84 12.83
N VAL A 509 -8.91 -14.52 12.91
CA VAL A 509 -9.42 -13.53 11.96
C VAL A 509 -8.26 -12.87 11.23
N TRP A 510 -8.28 -12.90 9.90
CA TRP A 510 -7.22 -12.33 9.07
C TRP A 510 -7.70 -11.05 8.39
N ILE A 511 -7.15 -9.91 8.81
CA ILE A 511 -7.34 -8.60 8.15
C ILE A 511 -6.06 -8.16 7.42
N GLY A 512 -6.17 -7.19 6.52
CA GLY A 512 -4.98 -6.54 5.97
C GLY A 512 -4.25 -5.73 7.05
N ARG A 513 -2.93 -5.96 7.21
CA ARG A 513 -2.10 -5.37 8.28
C ARG A 513 -2.24 -3.86 8.45
N ARG A 514 -2.49 -3.13 7.36
CA ARG A 514 -2.73 -1.67 7.38
C ARG A 514 -4.11 -1.24 7.91
N GLY A 515 -4.83 -2.10 8.63
CA GLY A 515 -6.23 -1.89 9.02
C GLY A 515 -7.22 -2.01 7.85
N PHE A 516 -6.95 -2.88 6.89
CA PHE A 516 -7.76 -3.03 5.67
C PHE A 516 -8.69 -4.23 5.77
N LEU A 517 -9.98 -4.05 5.47
CA LEU A 517 -10.96 -5.12 5.36
C LEU A 517 -11.76 -4.99 4.05
N ALA A 518 -12.02 -6.12 3.41
CA ALA A 518 -12.85 -6.25 2.23
C ALA A 518 -13.65 -7.55 2.31
N LEU A 519 -14.94 -7.46 2.62
CA LEU A 519 -15.77 -8.65 2.80
C LEU A 519 -16.13 -9.26 1.44
N ASN A 520 -16.02 -10.56 1.27
CA ASN A 520 -16.42 -11.28 0.06
C ASN A 520 -17.82 -11.93 0.18
N PHE A 521 -18.42 -12.36 -0.92
CA PHE A 521 -19.75 -12.97 -0.98
C PHE A 521 -19.93 -14.26 -0.16
N ALA A 522 -18.85 -14.88 0.32
CA ALA A 522 -18.95 -16.03 1.21
C ALA A 522 -19.09 -15.64 2.70
N HIS A 523 -18.88 -14.37 3.06
CA HIS A 523 -19.05 -13.93 4.45
C HIS A 523 -20.52 -13.98 4.90
N THR A 524 -20.69 -14.27 6.18
CA THR A 524 -21.95 -14.44 6.90
C THR A 524 -22.08 -13.40 8.02
N ASP A 525 -23.24 -13.38 8.68
CA ASP A 525 -23.41 -12.55 9.87
C ASP A 525 -22.52 -13.05 11.02
N GLU A 526 -22.31 -14.36 11.12
CA GLU A 526 -21.43 -15.01 12.11
C GLU A 526 -19.96 -14.62 11.94
N ASP A 527 -19.48 -14.48 10.69
CA ASP A 527 -18.11 -14.02 10.43
C ASP A 527 -17.93 -12.57 10.94
N VAL A 528 -18.93 -11.72 10.73
CA VAL A 528 -18.93 -10.34 11.22
C VAL A 528 -18.95 -10.31 12.75
N ASP A 529 -19.75 -11.17 13.38
CA ASP A 529 -19.83 -11.28 14.83
C ASP A 529 -18.47 -11.74 15.41
N GLN A 530 -17.80 -12.72 14.79
CA GLN A 530 -16.45 -13.15 15.17
C GLN A 530 -15.44 -12.00 15.12
N PHE A 531 -15.44 -11.22 14.04
CA PHE A 531 -14.55 -10.05 13.94
C PHE A 531 -14.85 -9.01 15.03
N LEU A 532 -16.12 -8.68 15.26
CA LEU A 532 -16.51 -7.67 16.23
C LEU A 532 -16.23 -8.12 17.67
N ASP A 533 -16.35 -9.40 17.98
CA ASP A 533 -16.03 -9.93 19.31
C ASP A 533 -14.53 -9.94 19.57
N GLY A 534 -13.71 -10.31 18.57
CA GLY A 534 -12.25 -10.13 18.64
C GLY A 534 -11.85 -8.66 18.80
N PHE A 535 -12.51 -7.75 18.06
CA PHE A 535 -12.26 -6.31 18.20
C PHE A 535 -12.64 -5.77 19.59
N LYS A 536 -13.75 -6.21 20.19
CA LYS A 536 -14.12 -5.84 21.56
C LYS A 536 -13.12 -6.38 22.59
N THR A 537 -12.68 -7.63 22.43
CA THR A 537 -11.68 -8.25 23.32
C THR A 537 -10.34 -7.49 23.25
N PHE A 538 -9.97 -7.02 22.05
CA PHE A 538 -8.85 -6.10 21.87
C PHE A 538 -9.05 -4.80 22.67
N LEU A 539 -10.21 -4.15 22.57
CA LEU A 539 -10.48 -2.92 23.33
C LEU A 539 -10.48 -3.16 24.84
N GLU A 540 -11.03 -4.27 25.32
CA GLU A 540 -11.04 -4.62 26.74
C GLU A 540 -9.62 -4.78 27.29
N SER A 541 -8.74 -5.40 26.49
CA SER A 541 -7.39 -5.79 26.89
C SER A 541 -6.34 -4.68 26.70
N TYR A 542 -6.53 -3.76 25.74
CA TYR A 542 -5.44 -2.88 25.26
C TYR A 542 -5.82 -1.42 25.07
N ALA A 543 -7.11 -1.12 24.94
CA ALA A 543 -7.55 0.27 24.88
C ALA A 543 -7.60 0.93 26.25
#